data_AF-A0A1E1X2G2-F1
#
_entry.id   AF-A0A1E1X2G2-F1
#
_cell.length_a   1.000
_cell.length_b   1.000
_cell.length_c   1.000
_cell.angle_alpha   90.00
_cell.angle_beta   90.00
_cell.angle_gamma   90.00
#
_symmetry.space_group_name_H-M   'P 1'
#
loop_
_entity.id
_entity.type
_entity.pdbx_description
1 polymer ?
#
loop_
_entity_poly.entity_id
_entity_poly.type
_entity_poly.pdbx_seq_one_letter_code
_entity_poly.pdbx_strand_id
1 'polypeptide(L)'
;AFVAAASAHHLDLCKKNDQVLATELECIRHKIPSSTNAAFDTAVQTLGCSDRSCAIRKMCAGNDLEKAMSQFFTADQIQEVHNAATACDPDVPHDHQ
;
A
#
# COMPACT_ATOMS: atom_id res chain seq x y z
N ALA A 1 27.56 -9.88 -5.52
CA ALA A 1 26.26 -9.72 -6.22
C ALA A 1 25.34 -8.98 -5.28
N PHE A 2 25.03 -7.70 -5.56
CA PHE A 2 24.01 -6.98 -4.81
C PHE A 2 22.67 -7.50 -5.31
N VAL A 3 21.98 -8.28 -4.48
CA VAL A 3 20.58 -8.62 -4.73
C VAL A 3 19.84 -7.30 -4.62
N ALA A 4 19.45 -6.73 -5.75
CA ALA A 4 18.42 -5.71 -5.76
C ALA A 4 17.17 -6.39 -5.18
N ALA A 5 16.93 -6.18 -3.89
CA ALA A 5 15.60 -6.30 -3.33
C ALA A 5 14.80 -5.21 -4.06
N ALA A 6 14.29 -5.55 -5.24
CA ALA A 6 13.19 -4.84 -5.84
C ALA A 6 12.10 -4.92 -4.79
N SER A 7 11.96 -3.83 -4.04
CA SER A 7 11.18 -3.75 -2.84
C SER A 7 9.74 -4.10 -3.23
N ALA A 8 9.32 -5.33 -3.00
CA ALA A 8 7.97 -5.79 -3.29
C ALA A 8 7.01 -5.36 -2.15
N HIS A 9 7.24 -4.18 -1.54
CA HIS A 9 6.61 -3.83 -0.26
C HIS A 9 5.10 -3.62 -0.37
N HIS A 10 4.56 -3.24 -1.53
CA HIS A 10 3.10 -3.26 -1.71
C HIS A 10 2.56 -4.69 -1.82
N LEU A 11 3.29 -5.62 -2.47
CA LEU A 11 2.98 -7.06 -2.50
C LEU A 11 3.00 -7.69 -1.10
N ASP A 12 3.78 -7.14 -0.16
CA ASP A 12 3.77 -7.57 1.24
C ASP A 12 2.53 -7.08 2.01
N LEU A 13 1.88 -5.97 1.61
CA LEU A 13 0.58 -5.58 2.19
C LEU A 13 -0.45 -6.70 2.07
N CYS A 14 -0.41 -7.47 0.98
CA CYS A 14 -1.29 -8.62 0.78
C CYS A 14 -1.01 -9.79 1.74
N LYS A 15 0.23 -9.94 2.21
CA LYS A 15 0.66 -11.04 3.08
C LYS A 15 0.51 -10.73 4.57
N LYS A 16 0.45 -9.44 4.92
CA LYS A 16 0.30 -8.97 6.30
C LYS A 16 -1.05 -9.43 6.86
N ASN A 17 -1.11 -9.68 8.17
CA ASN A 17 -2.39 -9.93 8.85
C ASN A 17 -3.20 -8.62 8.96
N ASP A 18 -4.48 -8.70 9.30
CA ASP A 18 -5.37 -7.53 9.26
C ASP A 18 -4.95 -6.41 10.21
N GLN A 19 -4.43 -6.76 11.39
CA GLN A 19 -3.99 -5.76 12.38
C GLN A 19 -2.74 -5.01 11.92
N VAL A 20 -1.75 -5.74 11.40
CA VAL A 20 -0.51 -5.15 10.86
C VAL A 20 -0.84 -4.30 9.63
N LEU A 21 -1.67 -4.82 8.72
CA LEU A 21 -2.10 -4.10 7.53
C LEU A 21 -2.80 -2.78 7.88
N ALA A 22 -3.74 -2.80 8.83
CA ALA A 22 -4.43 -1.58 9.26
C ALA A 22 -3.47 -0.54 9.85
N THR A 23 -2.51 -0.99 10.66
CA THR A 23 -1.49 -0.12 11.28
C THR A 23 -0.60 0.53 10.23
N GLU A 24 -0.14 -0.24 9.25
CA GLU A 24 0.69 0.28 8.17
C GLU A 24 -0.08 1.22 7.25
N LEU A 25 -1.33 0.91 6.93
CA LEU A 25 -2.16 1.79 6.12
C LEU A 25 -2.41 3.13 6.79
N GLU A 26 -2.48 3.18 8.13
CA GLU A 26 -2.53 4.44 8.85
C GLU A 26 -1.19 5.19 8.79
N CYS A 27 -0.04 4.50 8.86
CA CYS A 27 1.25 5.15 8.62
C CYS A 27 1.35 5.70 7.18
N ILE A 28 1.00 4.89 6.17
CA ILE A 28 1.02 5.25 4.74
C ILE A 28 0.16 6.49 4.50
N ARG A 29 -1.04 6.55 5.10
CA ARG A 29 -1.95 7.71 5.01
C ARG A 29 -1.27 9.04 5.35
N HIS A 30 -0.38 9.04 6.34
CA HIS A 30 0.34 10.24 6.78
C HIS A 30 1.58 10.57 5.93
N LYS A 31 2.04 9.63 5.09
CA LYS A 31 3.27 9.75 4.30
C LYS A 31 3.02 10.02 2.82
N ILE A 32 1.80 9.80 2.33
CA ILE A 32 1.41 10.06 0.93
C ILE A 32 0.70 11.42 0.77
N PRO A 33 0.77 12.04 -0.41
CA PRO A 33 0.03 13.26 -0.73
C PRO A 33 -1.49 13.11 -0.60
N SER A 34 -2.19 14.25 -0.50
CA SER A 34 -3.65 14.30 -0.43
C SER A 34 -4.33 13.72 -1.69
N SER A 35 -3.74 13.91 -2.87
CA SER A 35 -4.21 13.31 -4.14
C SER A 35 -4.21 11.78 -4.09
N THR A 36 -3.20 11.19 -3.48
CA THR A 36 -3.04 9.72 -3.38
C THR A 36 -3.91 9.16 -2.27
N ASN A 37 -4.11 9.93 -1.20
CA ASN A 37 -5.16 9.66 -0.22
C ASN A 37 -6.57 9.66 -0.86
N ALA A 38 -6.86 10.60 -1.75
CA ALA A 38 -8.15 10.64 -2.45
C ALA A 38 -8.34 9.42 -3.37
N ALA A 39 -7.28 8.95 -4.05
CA ALA A 39 -7.33 7.72 -4.85
C ALA A 39 -7.67 6.48 -3.99
N PHE A 40 -7.11 6.38 -2.77
CA PHE A 40 -7.53 5.37 -1.80
C PHE A 40 -9.02 5.48 -1.46
N ASP A 41 -9.50 6.69 -1.19
CA ASP A 41 -10.91 6.90 -0.82
C ASP A 41 -11.86 6.51 -1.99
N THR A 42 -11.46 6.81 -3.23
CA THR A 42 -12.16 6.33 -4.44
C THR A 42 -12.15 4.81 -4.55
N ALA A 43 -11.02 4.15 -4.31
CA ALA A 43 -10.94 2.69 -4.32
C ALA A 43 -11.85 2.07 -3.24
N VAL A 44 -11.84 2.62 -2.02
CA VAL A 44 -12.71 2.20 -0.91
C VAL A 44 -14.19 2.30 -1.29
N GLN A 45 -14.61 3.44 -1.84
CA GLN A 45 -16.00 3.64 -2.27
C GLN A 45 -16.39 2.70 -3.41
N THR A 46 -15.56 2.61 -4.45
CA THR A 46 -15.86 1.81 -5.65
C THR A 46 -15.92 0.32 -5.34
N LEU A 47 -15.07 -0.16 -4.44
CA LEU A 47 -15.05 -1.55 -4.01
C LEU A 47 -16.11 -1.85 -2.93
N GLY A 48 -16.87 -0.85 -2.47
CA GLY A 48 -17.87 -1.02 -1.41
C GLY A 48 -17.25 -1.47 -0.08
N CYS A 49 -16.15 -0.85 0.29
CA CYS A 49 -15.40 -1.12 1.52
C CYS A 49 -15.66 -0.06 2.60
N SER A 50 -15.52 -0.45 3.86
CA SER A 50 -15.56 0.46 5.01
C SER A 50 -14.26 1.25 5.21
N ASP A 51 -13.15 0.66 4.79
CA ASP A 51 -11.80 1.15 5.05
C ASP A 51 -10.81 0.67 3.99
N ARG A 52 -9.59 1.20 4.07
CA ARG A 52 -8.50 0.92 3.13
C ARG A 52 -8.00 -0.52 3.23
N SER A 53 -8.05 -1.14 4.41
CA SER A 53 -7.65 -2.54 4.60
C SER A 53 -8.55 -3.45 3.77
N CYS A 54 -9.86 -3.27 3.83
CA CYS A 54 -10.82 -3.99 2.98
C CYS A 54 -10.51 -3.79 1.48
N ALA A 55 -10.24 -2.56 1.06
CA ALA A 55 -9.94 -2.25 -0.34
C ALA A 55 -8.68 -2.98 -0.82
N ILE A 56 -7.59 -2.91 -0.03
CA ILE A 56 -6.35 -3.64 -0.31
C ILE A 56 -6.59 -5.14 -0.35
N ARG A 57 -7.34 -5.72 0.60
CA ARG A 57 -7.68 -7.15 0.59
C ARG A 57 -8.40 -7.58 -0.69
N LYS A 58 -9.37 -6.78 -1.16
CA LYS A 58 -10.06 -7.06 -2.43
C LYS A 58 -9.12 -6.96 -3.62
N MET A 59 -8.24 -5.96 -3.64
CA MET A 59 -7.24 -5.81 -4.71
C MET A 59 -6.21 -6.97 -4.70
N CYS A 60 -5.83 -7.47 -3.53
CA CYS A 60 -4.94 -8.61 -3.35
C CYS A 60 -5.51 -9.94 -3.84
N ALA A 61 -6.84 -10.09 -3.92
CA ALA A 61 -7.47 -11.33 -4.37
C ALA A 61 -7.12 -11.71 -5.83
N GLY A 62 -6.65 -10.73 -6.63
CA GLY A 62 -6.25 -10.93 -8.03
C GLY A 62 -4.81 -11.42 -8.23
N ASN A 63 -4.05 -11.71 -7.17
CA ASN A 63 -2.61 -12.06 -7.18
C ASN A 63 -1.64 -11.01 -7.78
N ASP A 64 -2.16 -9.87 -8.23
CA ASP A 64 -1.40 -8.75 -8.79
C ASP A 64 -1.96 -7.44 -8.22
N LEU A 65 -1.40 -7.01 -7.09
CA LEU A 65 -1.85 -5.80 -6.41
C LEU A 65 -1.58 -4.55 -7.24
N GLU A 66 -0.43 -4.46 -7.91
CA GLU A 66 -0.05 -3.28 -8.68
C GLU A 66 -1.04 -3.05 -9.83
N LYS A 67 -1.40 -4.11 -10.54
CA LYS A 67 -2.43 -4.07 -11.58
C LYS A 67 -3.83 -3.76 -11.05
N ALA A 68 -4.15 -4.19 -9.83
CA ALA A 68 -5.42 -3.84 -9.20
C ALA A 68 -5.43 -2.36 -8.79
N MET A 69 -4.32 -1.85 -8.24
CA MET A 69 -4.14 -0.44 -7.91
C MET A 69 -4.19 0.45 -9.16
N SER A 70 -3.66 0.01 -10.31
CA SER A 70 -3.70 0.82 -11.54
C SER A 70 -5.11 1.14 -12.06
N GLN A 71 -6.16 0.52 -11.50
CA GLN A 71 -7.55 0.87 -11.79
C GLN A 71 -8.01 2.16 -11.09
N PHE A 72 -7.33 2.57 -10.02
CA PHE A 72 -7.71 3.71 -9.16
C PHE A 72 -6.59 4.74 -9.01
N PHE A 73 -5.34 4.31 -9.17
CA PHE A 73 -4.14 5.10 -8.95
C PHE A 73 -3.40 5.30 -10.28
N THR A 74 -2.76 6.46 -10.46
CA THR A 74 -1.75 6.65 -11.50
C THR A 74 -0.44 5.94 -11.13
N ALA A 75 0.47 5.79 -12.10
CA ALA A 75 1.80 5.22 -11.83
C ALA A 75 2.56 5.98 -10.74
N ASP A 76 2.52 7.32 -10.77
CA ASP A 76 3.17 8.16 -9.75
C ASP A 76 2.56 7.92 -8.36
N GLN A 77 1.23 7.81 -8.28
CA GLN A 77 0.54 7.53 -7.03
C GLN A 77 0.87 6.13 -6.49
N ILE A 78 0.98 5.13 -7.35
CA ILE A 78 1.43 3.78 -6.97
C ILE A 78 2.86 3.84 -6.41
N GLN A 79 3.75 4.61 -7.04
CA GLN A 79 5.12 4.80 -6.55
C GLN A 79 5.16 5.50 -5.19
N GLU A 80 4.28 6.48 -4.95
CA GLU A 80 4.15 7.11 -3.63
C GLU A 80 3.69 6.13 -2.56
N VAL A 81 2.71 5.27 -2.87
CA VAL A 81 2.27 4.20 -1.95
C VAL A 81 3.38 3.20 -1.69
N HIS A 82 4.15 2.82 -2.72
CA HIS A 82 5.30 1.92 -2.59
C HIS A 82 6.35 2.49 -1.64
N ASN A 83 6.75 3.75 -1.85
CA ASN A 83 7.74 4.42 -1.01
C ASN A 83 7.25 4.54 0.44
N ALA A 84 5.98 4.90 0.62
CA ALA A 84 5.36 5.00 1.94
C ALA A 84 5.27 3.64 2.64
N ALA A 85 4.88 2.57 1.92
CA ALA A 85 4.82 1.22 2.48
C ALA A 85 6.21 0.77 2.94
N THR A 86 7.25 1.03 2.16
CA THR A 86 8.65 0.75 2.53
C THR A 86 9.05 1.48 3.82
N ALA A 87 8.67 2.75 3.95
CA ALA A 87 9.00 3.58 5.12
C ALA A 87 8.14 3.29 6.36
N CYS A 88 7.05 2.55 6.20
CA CYS A 88 6.10 2.19 7.24
C CYS A 88 6.16 0.72 7.63
N ASP A 89 7.02 -0.07 6.96
CA ASP A 89 7.15 -1.50 7.19
C ASP A 89 7.93 -1.78 8.48
N PRO A 90 7.29 -2.32 9.54
CA PRO A 90 7.93 -2.56 10.82
C PRO A 90 9.05 -3.63 10.75
N ASP A 91 9.08 -4.43 9.69
CA ASP A 91 10.08 -5.48 9.47
C ASP A 91 11.32 -4.95 8.73
N VAL A 92 11.27 -3.72 8.21
CA VAL A 92 12.44 -3.05 7.62
C VAL A 92 13.19 -2.31 8.74
N PRO A 93 14.51 -2.58 8.93
CA PRO A 93 15.31 -1.80 9.87
C PRO A 93 15.31 -0.34 9.43
N HIS A 94 14.56 0.49 10.14
CA HIS A 94 14.67 1.93 9.99
C HIS A 94 15.87 2.35 10.84
N ASP A 95 17.01 2.63 10.20
CA ASP A 95 18.13 3.30 10.86
C ASP A 95 17.59 4.62 11.47
N HIS A 96 17.44 4.62 12.79
CA HIS A 96 17.18 5.83 13.55
C HIS A 96 18.47 6.66 13.56
N GLN A 97 18.65 7.52 12.55
CA GLN A 97 19.65 8.59 12.61
C GLN A 97 19.25 9.67 13.62
#